data_AF-A0A3N2MQB1-F1
#
_entry.id   AF-A0A3N2MQB1-F1
#
_cell.length_a   1.000
_cell.length_b   1.000
_cell.length_c   1.000
_cell.angle_alpha   90.00
_cell.angle_beta   90.00
_cell.angle_gamma   90.00
#
_symmetry.space_group_name_H-M   'P 1'
#
loop_
_entity.id
_entity.type
_entity.pdbx_description
1 polymer ?
#
loop_
_entity_poly.entity_id
_entity_poly.type
_entity_poly.pdbx_seq_one_letter_code
_entity_poly.pdbx_strand_id
1 'polypeptide(L)' 'MDRKSQDKVLRAGSTIIRKDDYPQPRIKARYVAGSDYRTYEKYKTKAERDRAFAGLLKGDKVISD' A
#
# COMPACT_ATOMS: atom_id res chain seq x y z
N MET A 1 -5.15 -10.77 0.94
CA MET A 1 -5.15 -11.13 2.39
C MET A 1 -6.57 -10.97 2.97
N ASP A 2 -6.99 -11.70 4.01
CA ASP A 2 -8.28 -11.43 4.68
C ASP A 2 -8.20 -10.21 5.63
N ARG A 3 -9.34 -9.57 5.93
CA ARG A 3 -9.39 -8.32 6.72
C ARG A 3 -8.82 -8.48 8.13
N LYS A 4 -9.00 -9.64 8.77
CA LYS A 4 -8.49 -9.91 10.13
C LYS A 4 -6.96 -10.04 10.12
N SER A 5 -6.42 -10.74 9.14
CA SER A 5 -4.97 -10.85 8.93
C SER A 5 -4.34 -9.49 8.63
N GLN A 6 -4.97 -8.66 7.79
CA GLN A 6 -4.52 -7.28 7.55
C GLN A 6 -4.48 -6.46 8.85
N ASP A 7 -5.53 -6.53 9.67
CA ASP A 7 -5.57 -5.80 10.95
C ASP A 7 -4.50 -6.27 11.93
N LYS A 8 -4.13 -7.56 11.91
CA LYS A 8 -3.06 -8.10 12.74
C LYS A 8 -1.70 -7.52 12.37
N VAL A 9 -1.36 -7.46 11.07
CA VAL A 9 -0.08 -6.89 10.63
C VAL A 9 -0.03 -5.38 10.81
N LEU A 10 -1.16 -4.68 10.64
CA LEU A 10 -1.28 -3.25 10.93
C LEU A 10 -1.07 -2.97 12.43
N ARG A 11 -1.65 -3.79 13.32
CA ARG A 11 -1.40 -3.71 14.77
C ARG A 11 0.05 -4.02 15.14
N ALA A 12 0.72 -4.88 14.38
CA ALA A 12 2.16 -5.15 14.52
C ALA A 12 3.05 -4.00 13.99
N GLY A 13 2.45 -2.92 13.46
CA GLY A 13 3.17 -1.75 12.94
C GLY A 13 3.64 -1.89 11.49
N SER A 14 3.14 -2.88 10.75
CA SER A 14 3.34 -2.98 9.31
C SER A 14 2.37 -2.06 8.56
N THR A 15 2.78 -1.56 7.40
CA THR A 15 1.96 -0.78 6.48
C THR A 15 1.60 -1.64 5.29
N ILE A 16 0.33 -1.67 4.91
CA ILE A 16 -0.13 -2.43 3.75
C ILE A 16 -0.27 -1.49 2.56
N ILE A 17 0.38 -1.80 1.45
CA ILE A 17 0.31 -1.02 0.21
C ILE A 17 -0.35 -1.83 -0.91
N ARG A 18 -1.06 -1.14 -1.80
CA ARG A 18 -1.68 -1.73 -2.99
C ARG A 18 -1.55 -0.81 -4.18
N LYS A 19 -1.47 -1.40 -5.38
CA LYS A 19 -1.49 -0.67 -6.65
C LYS A 19 -2.93 -0.38 -7.04
N ASP A 20 -3.18 0.82 -7.55
CA ASP A 20 -4.48 1.24 -8.03
C ASP A 20 -4.28 2.10 -9.28
N ASP A 21 -4.97 1.81 -10.37
CA ASP A 21 -4.73 2.45 -11.68
C ASP A 21 -5.78 3.48 -12.09
N TYR A 22 -6.90 3.56 -11.37
CA TYR A 22 -8.07 4.30 -11.81
C TYR A 22 -8.37 5.53 -10.93
N PRO A 23 -8.74 6.69 -11.52
CA PRO A 23 -8.56 7.11 -12.92
C PRO A 23 -7.09 7.41 -13.32
N GLN A 24 -6.15 7.31 -12.39
CA GLN A 24 -4.73 7.56 -12.61
C GLN A 24 -3.90 6.57 -11.78
N PRO A 25 -2.71 6.15 -12.27
CA PRO A 25 -1.79 5.30 -11.53
C PRO A 25 -1.47 5.89 -10.16
N ARG A 26 -1.75 5.15 -9.10
CA ARG A 26 -1.52 5.54 -7.71
C ARG A 26 -1.16 4.33 -6.86
N ILE A 27 -0.57 4.60 -5.71
CA ILE A 27 -0.42 3.61 -4.65
C ILE A 27 -1.39 4.02 -3.54
N LYS A 28 -2.12 3.05 -3.01
CA LYS A 28 -2.92 3.23 -1.81
C LYS A 28 -2.25 2.49 -0.66
N ALA A 29 -2.26 3.09 0.52
CA ALA A 29 -1.69 2.53 1.72
C ALA A 29 -2.74 2.47 2.84
N ARG A 30 -2.60 1.47 3.69
CA ARG A 30 -3.38 1.30 4.91
C ARG A 30 -2.38 1.30 6.06
N TYR A 31 -2.58 2.21 7.00
CA TYR A 31 -1.65 2.47 8.11
C TYR A 31 -2.19 2.01 9.46
N VAL A 32 -3.51 1.94 9.62
CA VAL A 32 -4.15 1.66 10.91
C VAL A 32 -5.18 0.55 10.74
N ALA A 33 -5.21 -0.38 11.71
CA ALA A 33 -6.24 -1.41 11.77
C ALA A 33 -7.63 -0.77 11.87
N GLY A 34 -8.62 -1.35 11.20
CA GLY A 34 -9.96 -0.76 11.08
C GLY A 34 -10.10 0.46 10.16
N SER A 35 -9.01 1.06 9.65
CA SER A 35 -9.11 2.16 8.69
C SER A 35 -9.28 1.66 7.25
N ASP A 36 -9.74 2.51 6.35
CA ASP A 36 -9.69 2.25 4.92
C ASP A 36 -8.34 2.64 4.29
N TYR A 37 -8.15 2.16 3.07
CA TYR A 37 -7.02 2.51 2.23
C TYR A 37 -7.06 3.99 1.85
N ARG A 38 -5.98 4.69 2.12
CA ARG A 38 -5.78 6.08 1.72
C ARG A 38 -4.83 6.15 0.53
N THR A 39 -4.93 7.20 -0.28
CA THR A 39 -3.97 7.41 -1.36
C THR A 39 -2.63 7.78 -0.73
N TYR A 40 -1.59 7.01 -1.03
CA TYR A 40 -0.21 7.30 -0.63
C TYR A 40 0.31 8.42 -1.54
N GLU A 41 0.35 8.13 -2.85
CA GLU A 41 0.85 9.05 -3.86
C GLU A 41 0.27 8.69 -5.23
N LYS A 42 0.16 9.70 -6.09
CA LYS A 42 -0.27 9.56 -7.48
C LYS A 42 0.95 9.68 -8.38
N TYR A 43 0.96 8.94 -9.47
CA TYR A 43 2.07 8.84 -10.40
C TYR A 43 1.60 9.18 -11.81
N LYS A 44 2.51 9.73 -12.62
CA LYS A 44 2.19 10.07 -14.01
C LYS A 44 2.09 8.84 -14.90
N THR A 45 2.87 7.80 -14.61
CA THR A 45 2.94 6.58 -15.43
C THR A 45 2.89 5.32 -14.58
N LYS A 46 2.43 4.21 -15.19
CA LYS A 46 2.45 2.89 -14.54
C LYS A 46 3.86 2.45 -14.13
N ALA A 47 4.85 2.73 -14.99
CA ALA A 47 6.24 2.40 -14.74
C ALA A 47 6.86 3.17 -13.56
N GLU A 48 6.47 4.44 -13.37
CA GLU A 48 6.89 5.24 -12.21
C GLU A 48 6.29 4.70 -10.92
N ARG A 49 4.98 4.38 -10.95
CA ARG A 49 4.28 3.73 -9.85
C ARG A 49 4.89 2.38 -9.48
N ASP A 50 5.27 1.56 -10.45
CA ASP A 50 5.89 0.26 -10.18
C ASP A 50 7.31 0.39 -9.60
N ARG A 51 8.10 1.38 -10.05
CA ARG A 51 9.40 1.70 -9.43
C ARG A 51 9.24 2.15 -7.98
N ALA A 52 8.30 3.05 -7.71
CA ALA A 52 8.02 3.50 -6.36
C ALA A 52 7.48 2.37 -5.47
N PHE A 53 6.59 1.53 -6.00
CA PHE A 53 6.06 0.36 -5.31
C PHE A 53 7.16 -0.63 -4.92
N ALA A 54 8.08 -0.94 -5.85
CA ALA A 54 9.24 -1.78 -5.56
C ALA A 54 10.18 -1.15 -4.53
N GLY A 55 10.32 0.18 -4.52
CA GLY A 55 11.06 0.91 -3.48
C GLY A 55 10.42 0.78 -2.11
N LEU A 56 9.10 0.96 -2.01
CA LEU A 56 8.35 0.83 -0.76
C LEU A 56 8.41 -0.58 -0.20
N LEU A 57 8.35 -1.61 -1.05
CA LEU A 57 8.47 -3.02 -0.62
C LEU A 57 9.84 -3.41 -0.05
N LYS A 58 10.89 -2.60 -0.24
CA LYS A 58 12.18 -2.82 0.43
C LYS A 58 12.13 -2.45 1.91
N GLY A 59 11.08 -1.75 2.36
CA GLY A 59 10.89 -1.43 3.76
C GLY A 59 10.51 -2.67 4.56
N ASP A 60 11.21 -2.91 5.67
CA ASP A 60 11.02 -4.06 6.57
C ASP A 60 9.58 -4.19 7.10
N LYS A 61 8.87 -3.06 7.19
CA LYS A 61 7.49 -2.96 7.70
C LYS A 61 6.47 -2.69 6.61
N VAL A 62 6.75 -2.98 5.35
CA VAL A 62 5.83 -2.73 4.24
C VAL A 62 5.42 -4.04 3.57
N ILE A 63 4.11 -4.26 3.47
CA ILE A 63 3.52 -5.48 2.93
C ILE A 63 2.62 -5.11 1.75
N SER A 64 2.64 -5.88 0.66
CA SER A 64 1.66 -5.75 -0.41
C SER A 64 0.37 -6.50 -0.08
N ASP A 65 -0.79 -5.88 -0.35
CA ASP A 65 -2.10 -6.55 -0.26
C ASP A 65 -2.34 -7.61 -1.35
#